data_AF-A0A661C176-F1
#
_entry.id   AF-A0A661C176-F1
#
_cell.length_a   1.000
_cell.length_b   1.000
_cell.length_c   1.000
_cell.angle_alpha   90.00
_cell.angle_beta   90.00
_cell.angle_gamma   90.00
#
_symmetry.space_group_name_H-M   'P 1'
#
loop_
_entity.id
_entity.type
_entity.pdbx_description
1 polymer ?
#
loop_
_entity_poly.entity_id
_entity_poly.type
_entity_poly.pdbx_seq_one_letter_code
_entity_poly.pdbx_strand_id
1 'polypeptide(L)'
;MKSLADKLKAGKAKSPIKSPVAENILRYSVFYNLAELYRTDDKTEEANKVWLELANLSKNKGDTLLFRLALIQLDQNKKPVITQTLQQAPAIDGNRLGDTMQLSKTQDKSDLWIDGDRYQVVLDDGSRYVTDHNGSLISAWQTASNSRGSHINNKLHIGDAADRPFKILGIPDRRLNMTSGEYLAYDDYGLAIRISNDQVKGWFLYDN
;
A
#
# COMPACT_ATOMS: atom_id res chain seq x y z
N MET A 1 -46.85 3.64 18.89
CA MET A 1 -45.38 3.80 18.81
C MET A 1 -44.89 2.99 17.62
N LYS A 2 -44.36 3.64 16.56
CA LYS A 2 -43.82 2.93 15.39
C LYS A 2 -42.38 2.49 15.65
N SER A 3 -42.03 1.29 15.18
CA SER A 3 -40.75 0.61 15.41
C SER A 3 -39.58 1.38 14.77
N LEU A 4 -38.39 1.29 15.37
CA LEU A 4 -37.13 1.81 14.81
C LEU A 4 -36.86 1.22 13.40
N ALA A 5 -37.37 0.02 13.13
CA ALA A 5 -37.32 -0.65 11.82
C ALA A 5 -38.16 0.06 10.74
N ASP A 6 -39.23 0.77 11.13
CA ASP A 6 -40.09 1.50 10.19
C ASP A 6 -39.47 2.84 9.78
N LYS A 7 -38.60 3.42 10.62
CA LYS A 7 -37.90 4.69 10.33
C LYS A 7 -36.71 4.51 9.39
N LEU A 8 -36.13 3.31 9.31
CA LEU A 8 -35.01 2.99 8.41
C LEU A 8 -35.43 2.77 6.95
N LYS A 9 -36.72 2.57 6.65
CA LYS A 9 -37.23 2.33 5.28
C LYS A 9 -37.53 3.60 4.47
N ALA A 10 -37.49 4.78 5.08
CA ALA A 10 -37.89 6.03 4.41
C ALA A 10 -36.75 6.80 3.73
N GLY A 11 -35.49 6.39 3.91
CA GLY A 11 -34.35 6.97 3.20
C GLY A 11 -34.04 6.16 1.94
N LYS A 12 -34.48 6.62 0.76
CA LYS A 12 -33.90 6.17 -0.52
C LYS A 12 -32.43 6.65 -0.57
N ALA A 13 -31.54 5.85 0.01
CA ALA A 13 -30.11 6.10 -0.04
C ALA A 13 -29.60 5.85 -1.46
N LYS A 14 -28.97 6.87 -2.03
CA LYS A 14 -28.14 6.81 -3.25
C LYS A 14 -27.19 5.61 -3.17
N SER A 15 -26.95 4.99 -4.31
CA SER A 15 -26.18 3.76 -4.56
C SER A 15 -25.16 3.38 -3.46
N PRO A 16 -25.15 2.11 -3.00
CA PRO A 16 -24.21 1.68 -1.97
C PRO A 16 -22.78 1.89 -2.46
N ILE A 17 -21.98 2.60 -1.66
CA ILE A 17 -20.54 2.74 -1.85
C ILE A 17 -19.95 1.33 -1.75
N LYS A 18 -19.79 0.64 -2.89
CA LYS A 18 -19.14 -0.68 -2.99
C LYS A 18 -17.62 -0.53 -2.98
N SER A 19 -17.08 0.18 -2.00
CA SER A 19 -15.64 0.20 -1.75
C SER A 19 -15.36 -0.67 -0.51
N PRO A 20 -14.57 -1.75 -0.64
CA PRO A 20 -14.14 -2.55 0.50
C PRO A 20 -13.48 -1.71 1.61
N VAL A 21 -12.84 -0.59 1.24
CA VAL A 21 -12.25 0.36 2.17
C VAL A 21 -13.31 1.10 2.98
N ALA A 22 -14.39 1.55 2.34
CA ALA A 22 -15.49 2.23 3.03
C ALA A 22 -16.19 1.28 4.01
N GLU A 23 -16.38 0.01 3.63
CA GLU A 23 -16.92 -1.02 4.53
C GLU A 23 -15.99 -1.27 5.72
N ASN A 24 -14.68 -1.39 5.48
CA ASN A 24 -13.69 -1.64 6.53
C ASN A 24 -13.55 -0.45 7.49
N ILE A 25 -13.64 0.79 7.00
CA ILE A 25 -13.68 1.99 7.86
C ILE A 25 -14.93 1.97 8.73
N LEU A 26 -16.12 1.74 8.16
CA LEU A 26 -17.35 1.68 8.92
C LEU A 26 -17.31 0.57 9.99
N ARG A 27 -16.82 -0.62 9.61
CA ARG A 27 -16.65 -1.74 10.54
C ARG A 27 -15.68 -1.36 11.65
N TYR A 28 -14.53 -0.78 11.32
CA TYR A 28 -13.58 -0.30 12.32
C TYR A 28 -14.21 0.71 13.29
N SER A 29 -14.90 1.74 12.78
CA SER A 29 -15.53 2.78 13.59
C SER A 29 -16.59 2.24 14.55
N VAL A 30 -17.38 1.25 14.13
CA VAL A 30 -18.38 0.61 15.01
C VAL A 30 -17.70 -0.09 16.18
N PHE A 31 -16.67 -0.89 15.91
CA PHE A 31 -15.93 -1.61 16.95
C PHE A 31 -15.15 -0.63 17.85
N TYR A 32 -14.59 0.43 17.28
CA TYR A 32 -13.92 1.49 18.03
C TYR A 32 -14.86 2.15 19.03
N ASN A 33 -16.02 2.64 18.56
CA ASN A 33 -17.00 3.30 19.43
C ASN A 33 -17.52 2.37 20.53
N LEU A 34 -17.74 1.09 20.21
CA LEU A 34 -18.18 0.11 21.19
C LEU A 34 -17.10 -0.17 22.25
N ALA A 35 -15.85 -0.33 21.82
CA ALA A 35 -14.74 -0.53 22.75
C ALA A 35 -14.50 0.70 23.64
N GLU A 36 -14.63 1.92 23.09
CA GLU A 36 -14.56 3.15 23.88
C GLU A 36 -15.70 3.27 24.88
N LEU A 37 -16.92 2.89 24.50
CA LEU A 37 -18.04 2.83 25.45
C LEU A 37 -17.74 1.89 26.64
N TYR A 38 -17.14 0.73 26.37
CA TYR A 38 -16.71 -0.17 27.44
C TYR A 38 -15.58 0.41 28.29
N ARG A 39 -14.62 1.12 27.68
CA ARG A 39 -13.54 1.80 28.41
C ARG A 39 -14.06 2.91 29.32
N THR A 40 -15.02 3.72 28.86
CA THR A 40 -15.63 4.77 29.68
C THR A 40 -16.43 4.23 30.87
N ASP A 41 -16.84 2.95 30.78
CA ASP A 41 -17.52 2.21 31.85
C ASP A 41 -16.55 1.43 32.76
N ASP A 42 -15.23 1.63 32.63
CA ASP A 42 -14.16 0.87 33.30
C ASP A 42 -14.16 -0.64 33.01
N LYS A 43 -14.80 -1.05 31.90
CA LYS A 43 -14.90 -2.45 31.43
C LYS A 43 -13.81 -2.78 30.42
N THR A 44 -12.55 -2.73 30.87
CA THR A 44 -11.38 -2.91 29.99
C THR A 44 -11.32 -4.30 29.36
N GLU A 45 -11.73 -5.35 30.08
CA GLU A 45 -11.74 -6.72 29.53
C GLU A 45 -12.75 -6.87 28.38
N GLU A 46 -13.92 -6.26 28.50
CA GLU A 46 -14.96 -6.23 27.49
C GLU A 46 -14.50 -5.45 26.26
N ALA A 47 -13.85 -4.30 26.46
CA ALA A 47 -13.24 -3.54 25.37
C ALA A 47 -12.22 -4.40 24.61
N ASN A 48 -11.39 -5.18 25.31
CA ASN A 48 -10.44 -6.09 24.68
C ASN A 48 -11.13 -7.24 23.94
N LYS A 49 -12.23 -7.80 24.48
CA LYS A 49 -13.03 -8.83 23.78
C LYS A 49 -13.56 -8.31 22.44
N VAL A 50 -14.03 -7.05 22.38
CA VAL A 50 -14.48 -6.40 21.14
C VAL A 50 -13.36 -6.35 20.11
N TRP A 51 -12.16 -5.93 20.50
CA TRP A 51 -11.02 -5.91 19.58
C TRP A 51 -10.57 -7.30 19.15
N LEU A 52 -10.60 -8.29 20.04
CA LEU A 52 -10.29 -9.68 19.72
C LEU A 52 -11.30 -10.27 18.72
N GLU A 53 -12.58 -9.93 18.86
CA GLU A 53 -13.63 -10.31 17.92
C GLU A 53 -13.37 -9.71 16.53
N LEU A 54 -13.04 -8.42 16.45
CA LEU A 54 -12.70 -7.77 15.18
C LEU A 54 -11.49 -8.44 14.53
N ALA A 55 -10.46 -8.76 15.31
CA ALA A 55 -9.27 -9.45 14.82
C ALA A 55 -9.63 -10.82 14.23
N ASN A 56 -10.41 -11.63 14.94
CA ASN A 56 -10.83 -12.96 14.46
C ASN A 56 -11.69 -12.87 13.19
N LEU A 57 -12.67 -11.95 13.16
CA LEU A 57 -13.51 -11.72 11.99
C LEU A 57 -12.68 -11.31 10.77
N SER A 58 -11.75 -10.39 10.96
CA SER A 58 -10.89 -9.88 9.90
C SER A 58 -9.93 -10.95 9.38
N LYS A 59 -9.34 -11.75 10.28
CA LYS A 59 -8.48 -12.89 9.93
C LYS A 59 -9.22 -13.91 9.07
N ASN A 60 -10.45 -14.27 9.45
CA ASN A 60 -11.27 -15.24 8.71
C ASN A 60 -11.71 -14.74 7.33
N LYS A 61 -11.84 -13.42 7.16
CA LYS A 61 -12.18 -12.78 5.88
C LYS A 61 -10.98 -12.41 5.01
N GLY A 62 -9.76 -12.54 5.53
CA GLY A 62 -8.54 -12.08 4.83
C GLY A 62 -8.32 -10.55 4.89
N ASP A 63 -9.09 -9.82 5.70
CA ASP A 63 -9.00 -8.37 5.86
C ASP A 63 -7.78 -7.98 6.71
N THR A 64 -6.58 -8.06 6.12
CA THR A 64 -5.30 -7.90 6.84
C THR A 64 -5.15 -6.53 7.51
N LEU A 65 -5.63 -5.46 6.86
CA LEU A 65 -5.59 -4.11 7.44
C LEU A 65 -6.41 -4.04 8.71
N LEU A 66 -7.65 -4.53 8.67
CA LEU A 66 -8.59 -4.47 9.79
C LEU A 66 -8.12 -5.38 10.94
N PHE A 67 -7.54 -6.53 10.62
CA PHE A 67 -6.89 -7.41 11.59
C PHE A 67 -5.78 -6.69 12.35
N ARG A 68 -4.90 -5.98 11.64
CA ARG A 68 -3.78 -5.24 12.25
C ARG A 68 -4.26 -4.09 13.11
N LEU A 69 -5.23 -3.32 12.63
CA LEU A 69 -5.83 -2.22 13.39
C LEU A 69 -6.45 -2.74 14.69
N ALA A 70 -7.10 -3.91 14.67
CA ALA A 70 -7.64 -4.55 15.85
C ALA A 70 -6.53 -4.98 16.84
N LEU A 71 -5.44 -5.57 16.36
CA LEU A 71 -4.30 -5.96 17.20
C LEU A 71 -3.61 -4.76 17.87
N ILE A 72 -3.44 -3.65 17.16
CA ILE A 72 -2.86 -2.41 17.73
C ILE A 72 -3.67 -1.94 18.94
N GLN A 73 -4.99 -2.07 18.88
CA GLN A 73 -5.88 -1.66 19.96
C GLN A 73 -5.89 -2.61 21.17
N LEU A 74 -5.51 -3.88 20.98
CA LEU A 74 -5.32 -4.85 22.07
C LEU A 74 -4.03 -4.63 22.84
N ASP A 75 -3.00 -4.10 22.18
CA ASP A 75 -1.64 -4.00 22.73
C ASP A 75 -1.27 -2.53 23.00
N GLN A 76 -2.15 -1.77 23.66
CA GLN A 76 -1.98 -0.32 23.91
C GLN A 76 -0.69 0.06 24.67
N ASN A 77 -0.07 -0.92 25.36
CA ASN A 77 1.20 -0.75 26.07
C ASN A 77 2.43 -1.14 25.27
N LYS A 78 2.27 -1.74 24.08
CA LYS A 78 3.39 -1.99 23.17
C LYS A 78 3.42 -0.88 22.13
N LYS A 79 4.62 -0.36 21.89
CA LYS A 79 4.90 0.55 20.78
C LYS A 79 4.23 -0.04 19.52
N PRO A 80 3.54 0.79 18.72
CA PRO A 80 2.85 0.33 17.51
C PRO A 80 3.79 -0.60 16.75
N VAL A 81 3.30 -1.78 16.35
CA VAL A 81 4.09 -2.80 15.65
C VAL A 81 4.90 -2.09 14.58
N ILE A 82 6.19 -1.94 14.87
CA ILE A 82 7.09 -1.11 14.10
C ILE A 82 7.12 -1.76 12.72
N THR A 83 6.49 -1.09 11.76
CA THR A 83 6.73 -1.29 10.34
C THR A 83 8.24 -1.42 10.19
N GLN A 84 8.72 -2.50 9.59
CA GLN A 84 10.14 -2.63 9.34
C GLN A 84 10.51 -1.57 8.31
N THR A 85 10.77 -0.35 8.77
CA THR A 85 11.12 0.77 7.94
C THR A 85 12.26 0.33 7.04
N LEU A 86 12.14 0.65 5.74
CA LEU A 86 13.26 0.43 4.86
C LEU A 86 14.42 1.28 5.40
N GLN A 87 15.44 0.62 5.95
CA GLN A 87 16.64 1.30 6.48
C GLN A 87 17.50 1.88 5.35
N GLN A 88 17.22 1.49 4.11
CA GLN A 88 17.91 1.91 2.91
C GLN A 88 16.86 2.34 1.89
N ALA A 89 17.18 3.39 1.13
CA ALA A 89 16.36 3.81 0.01
C ALA A 89 16.08 2.62 -0.92
N PRO A 90 14.84 2.48 -1.42
CA PRO A 90 14.51 1.41 -2.35
C PRO A 90 15.32 1.56 -3.63
N ALA A 91 15.76 0.42 -4.17
CA ALA A 91 16.55 0.35 -5.39
C ALA A 91 15.97 -0.70 -6.35
N ILE A 92 16.09 -0.44 -7.66
CA ILE A 92 15.80 -1.41 -8.73
C ILE A 92 17.14 -1.76 -9.38
N ASP A 93 17.47 -3.05 -9.40
CA ASP A 93 18.74 -3.57 -9.93
C ASP A 93 19.99 -2.85 -9.38
N GLY A 94 19.92 -2.43 -8.10
CA GLY A 94 20.99 -1.71 -7.41
C GLY A 94 21.00 -0.19 -7.60
N ASN A 95 20.18 0.36 -8.49
CA ASN A 95 20.09 1.80 -8.75
C ASN A 95 18.98 2.45 -7.91
N ARG A 96 19.34 3.53 -7.22
CA ARG A 96 18.43 4.39 -6.44
C ARG A 96 18.15 5.68 -7.18
N LEU A 97 17.06 6.34 -6.82
CA LEU A 97 16.81 7.70 -7.29
C LEU A 97 17.98 8.62 -6.94
N GLY A 98 18.37 9.46 -7.88
CA GLY A 98 19.54 10.33 -7.80
C GLY A 98 20.85 9.70 -8.27
N ASP A 99 20.96 8.36 -8.31
CA ASP A 99 22.19 7.70 -8.78
C ASP A 99 22.42 8.00 -10.27
N THR A 100 23.68 8.27 -10.63
CA THR A 100 24.07 8.40 -12.03
C THR A 100 24.17 7.00 -12.65
N MET A 101 23.26 6.68 -13.56
CA MET A 101 23.29 5.38 -14.22
C MET A 101 24.33 5.34 -15.33
N GLN A 102 25.21 4.33 -15.28
CA GLN A 102 26.07 4.00 -16.40
C GLN A 102 25.29 3.20 -17.43
N LEU A 103 24.64 3.92 -18.34
CA LEU A 103 23.86 3.31 -19.40
C LEU A 103 24.76 2.54 -20.37
N SER A 104 24.56 1.22 -20.46
CA SER A 104 25.29 0.38 -21.41
C SER A 104 24.96 0.79 -22.85
N LYS A 105 25.90 0.57 -23.79
CA LYS A 105 25.70 0.87 -25.21
C LYS A 105 24.64 -0.02 -25.89
N THR A 106 24.33 -1.16 -25.27
CA THR A 106 23.43 -2.18 -25.80
C THR A 106 21.99 -2.05 -25.33
N GLN A 107 21.69 -1.12 -24.42
CA GLN A 107 20.34 -0.90 -23.93
C GLN A 107 19.53 -0.07 -24.93
N ASP A 108 18.24 -0.39 -25.08
CA ASP A 108 17.31 0.40 -25.87
C ASP A 108 17.03 1.73 -25.18
N LYS A 109 17.31 2.83 -25.88
CA LYS A 109 17.16 4.20 -25.38
C LYS A 109 16.19 4.98 -26.25
N SER A 110 15.39 5.82 -25.62
CA SER A 110 14.51 6.76 -26.30
C SER A 110 14.57 8.11 -25.60
N ASP A 111 14.65 9.18 -26.38
CA ASP A 111 14.60 10.53 -25.83
C ASP A 111 13.13 10.92 -25.61
N LEU A 112 12.84 11.49 -24.45
CA LEU A 112 11.54 11.98 -24.04
C LEU A 112 11.67 13.46 -23.70
N TRP A 113 10.90 14.29 -24.40
CA TRP A 113 10.88 15.74 -24.16
C TRP A 113 9.63 16.11 -23.36
N ILE A 114 9.81 16.75 -22.21
CA ILE A 114 8.74 17.25 -21.35
C ILE A 114 9.08 18.69 -21.00
N ASP A 115 8.18 19.63 -21.31
CA ASP A 115 8.33 21.06 -20.99
C ASP A 115 9.65 21.71 -21.46
N GLY A 116 10.24 21.18 -22.53
CA GLY A 116 11.51 21.65 -23.09
C GLY A 116 12.75 20.96 -22.51
N ASP A 117 12.60 20.16 -21.46
CA ASP A 117 13.67 19.35 -20.89
C ASP A 117 13.75 17.98 -21.57
N ARG A 118 14.99 17.53 -21.79
CA ARG A 118 15.29 16.23 -22.39
C ARG A 118 15.57 15.20 -21.31
N TYR A 119 14.77 14.14 -21.33
CA TYR A 119 14.93 12.95 -20.51
C TYR A 119 15.31 11.76 -21.38
N GLN A 120 15.98 10.77 -20.80
CA GLN A 120 16.26 9.51 -21.48
C GLN A 120 15.51 8.38 -20.81
N VAL A 121 14.72 7.66 -21.61
CA VAL A 121 14.04 6.44 -21.19
C VAL A 121 14.89 5.25 -21.62
N VAL A 122 15.24 4.42 -20.65
CA VAL A 122 16.05 3.21 -20.87
C VAL A 122 15.23 1.99 -20.48
N LEU A 123 15.23 0.98 -21.35
CA LEU A 123 14.58 -0.30 -21.09
C LEU A 123 15.65 -1.36 -20.85
N ASP A 124 15.49 -2.11 -19.75
CA ASP A 124 16.40 -3.20 -19.37
C ASP A 124 15.62 -4.32 -18.68
N ASP A 125 15.49 -5.46 -19.35
CA ASP A 125 14.87 -6.69 -18.83
C ASP A 125 13.59 -6.52 -17.95
N GLY A 126 12.64 -5.73 -18.44
CA GLY A 126 11.35 -5.48 -17.75
C GLY A 126 11.39 -4.41 -16.66
N SER A 127 12.59 -3.94 -16.32
CA SER A 127 12.83 -2.64 -15.70
C SER A 127 12.84 -1.57 -16.79
N ARG A 128 12.39 -0.38 -16.44
CA ARG A 128 12.58 0.80 -17.26
C ARG A 128 13.04 1.94 -16.33
N TYR A 129 13.79 2.86 -16.88
CA TYR A 129 14.44 3.92 -16.12
C TYR A 129 14.26 5.22 -16.87
N VAL A 130 14.12 6.33 -16.14
CA VAL A 130 14.11 7.67 -16.70
C VAL A 130 15.23 8.44 -16.06
N THR A 131 16.15 8.96 -16.88
CA THR A 131 17.24 9.80 -16.41
C THR A 131 17.09 11.22 -16.93
N ASP A 132 17.61 12.17 -16.16
CA ASP A 132 17.74 13.56 -16.60
C ASP A 132 18.88 13.74 -17.63
N HIS A 133 19.16 14.99 -18.00
CA HIS A 133 20.24 15.35 -18.91
C HIS A 133 21.65 15.05 -18.36
N ASN A 134 21.79 14.90 -17.04
CA ASN A 134 23.04 14.55 -16.36
C ASN A 134 23.23 13.03 -16.22
N GLY A 135 22.22 12.24 -16.61
CA GLY A 135 22.21 10.79 -16.44
C GLY A 135 21.83 10.34 -15.02
N SER A 136 21.33 11.26 -14.18
CA SER A 136 20.81 10.94 -12.85
C SER A 136 19.42 10.31 -12.97
N LEU A 137 19.20 9.22 -12.22
CA LEU A 137 17.93 8.49 -12.21
C LEU A 137 16.85 9.29 -11.48
N ILE A 138 15.81 9.72 -12.21
CA ILE A 138 14.69 10.48 -11.63
C ILE A 138 13.47 9.60 -11.34
N SER A 139 13.34 8.47 -12.05
CA SER A 139 12.20 7.58 -11.92
C SER A 139 12.56 6.20 -12.45
N ALA A 140 12.06 5.16 -11.79
CA ALA A 140 12.26 3.78 -12.20
C ALA A 140 11.01 2.95 -11.99
N TRP A 141 10.76 1.99 -12.87
CA TRP A 141 9.57 1.14 -12.83
C TRP A 141 9.98 -0.28 -13.22
N GLN A 142 9.49 -1.27 -12.48
CA GLN A 142 9.73 -2.67 -12.79
C GLN A 142 8.40 -3.40 -12.82
N THR A 143 8.21 -4.20 -13.88
CA THR A 143 6.99 -4.99 -14.07
C THR A 143 7.32 -6.45 -14.26
N ALA A 144 6.34 -7.32 -14.02
CA ALA A 144 6.48 -8.78 -14.02
C ALA A 144 6.90 -9.44 -15.37
N SER A 145 7.38 -8.70 -16.37
CA SER A 145 7.85 -9.30 -17.61
C SER A 145 9.24 -9.93 -17.38
N ASN A 146 9.23 -11.24 -17.16
CA ASN A 146 10.37 -12.19 -17.23
C ASN A 146 11.36 -12.29 -16.07
N SER A 147 11.42 -11.34 -15.15
CA SER A 147 12.45 -11.35 -14.11
C SER A 147 12.04 -12.18 -12.87
N ARG A 148 12.28 -13.51 -12.97
CA ARG A 148 12.35 -14.41 -11.80
C ARG A 148 13.50 -13.94 -10.90
N GLY A 149 13.19 -13.12 -9.90
CA GLY A 149 14.19 -12.58 -8.98
C GLY A 149 14.04 -11.09 -8.68
N SER A 150 13.17 -10.38 -9.39
CA SER A 150 12.90 -8.98 -9.10
C SER A 150 12.45 -8.79 -7.66
N HIS A 151 13.20 -7.97 -6.93
CA HIS A 151 12.94 -7.66 -5.54
C HIS A 151 13.25 -6.20 -5.21
N ILE A 152 12.51 -5.65 -4.27
CA ILE A 152 12.93 -4.42 -3.57
C ILE A 152 13.67 -4.82 -2.31
N ASN A 153 14.96 -4.46 -2.25
CA ASN A 153 15.83 -4.61 -1.09
C ASN A 153 15.77 -6.01 -0.46
N ASN A 154 15.63 -7.07 -1.27
CA ASN A 154 15.47 -8.47 -0.85
C ASN A 154 14.27 -8.76 0.09
N LYS A 155 13.31 -7.83 0.22
CA LYS A 155 12.17 -7.95 1.15
C LYS A 155 10.84 -8.21 0.46
N LEU A 156 10.62 -7.56 -0.70
CA LEU A 156 9.40 -7.67 -1.50
C LEU A 156 9.73 -8.22 -2.87
N HIS A 157 9.01 -9.24 -3.31
CA HIS A 157 9.19 -9.87 -4.61
C HIS A 157 7.95 -9.71 -5.49
N ILE A 158 8.16 -9.66 -6.80
CA ILE A 158 7.04 -9.80 -7.74
C ILE A 158 6.41 -11.19 -7.55
N GLY A 159 5.09 -11.24 -7.42
CA GLY A 159 4.32 -12.44 -7.14
C GLY A 159 3.97 -12.65 -5.67
N ASP A 160 4.57 -11.88 -4.75
CA ASP A 160 4.15 -11.88 -3.35
C ASP A 160 2.66 -11.55 -3.22
N ALA A 161 1.99 -12.06 -2.18
CA ALA A 161 0.60 -11.73 -1.89
C ALA A 161 0.44 -10.23 -1.60
N ALA A 162 -0.73 -9.66 -1.92
CA ALA A 162 -1.00 -8.24 -1.75
C ALA A 162 -0.90 -7.75 -0.31
N ASP A 163 -0.96 -8.66 0.67
CA ASP A 163 -0.80 -8.34 2.08
C ASP A 163 0.67 -8.07 2.48
N ARG A 164 1.64 -8.58 1.71
CA ARG A 164 3.08 -8.54 2.02
C ARG A 164 3.66 -7.12 2.10
N PRO A 165 3.36 -6.17 1.17
CA PRO A 165 3.76 -4.78 1.31
C PRO A 165 3.30 -4.16 2.63
N PHE A 166 2.08 -4.46 3.07
CA PHE A 166 1.61 -3.98 4.36
C PHE A 166 2.45 -4.52 5.51
N LYS A 167 2.90 -5.78 5.43
CA LYS A 167 3.75 -6.39 6.46
C LYS A 167 5.12 -5.74 6.58
N ILE A 168 5.68 -5.27 5.48
CA ILE A 168 7.05 -4.76 5.43
C ILE A 168 7.05 -3.24 5.57
N LEU A 169 6.28 -2.55 4.73
CA LEU A 169 6.29 -1.10 4.58
C LEU A 169 5.25 -0.40 5.46
N GLY A 170 4.18 -1.09 5.84
CA GLY A 170 3.10 -0.53 6.63
C GLY A 170 1.86 -0.14 5.83
N ILE A 171 1.10 0.80 6.37
CA ILE A 171 -0.09 1.35 5.71
C ILE A 171 0.41 2.32 4.62
N PRO A 172 -0.05 2.20 3.37
CA PRO A 172 0.30 3.17 2.32
C PRO A 172 -0.34 4.53 2.60
N ASP A 173 0.35 5.61 2.26
CA ASP A 173 -0.13 6.99 2.41
C ASP A 173 -1.33 7.26 1.50
N ARG A 174 -1.31 6.71 0.29
CA ARG A 174 -2.36 6.89 -0.70
C ARG A 174 -2.44 5.73 -1.70
N ARG A 175 -3.58 5.68 -2.40
CA ARG A 175 -3.82 4.75 -3.51
C ARG A 175 -3.87 5.51 -4.81
N LEU A 176 -3.14 5.04 -5.81
CA LEU A 176 -3.13 5.62 -7.15
C LEU A 176 -3.81 4.64 -8.11
N ASN A 177 -4.82 5.11 -8.81
CA ASN A 177 -5.47 4.35 -9.88
C ASN A 177 -4.89 4.82 -11.21
N MET A 178 -4.05 3.98 -11.82
CA MET A 178 -3.45 4.26 -13.11
C MET A 178 -4.04 3.34 -14.18
N THR A 179 -3.82 3.66 -15.45
CA THR A 179 -4.22 2.80 -16.58
C THR A 179 -3.60 1.39 -16.49
N SER A 180 -2.45 1.27 -15.83
CA SER A 180 -1.77 0.00 -15.58
C SER A 180 -2.30 -0.76 -14.35
N GLY A 181 -3.17 -0.18 -13.52
CA GLY A 181 -3.77 -0.83 -12.36
C GLY A 181 -3.70 0.01 -11.08
N GLU A 182 -3.97 -0.64 -9.95
CA GLU A 182 -3.94 -0.02 -8.62
C GLU A 182 -2.51 -0.05 -8.05
N TYR A 183 -2.08 1.07 -7.48
CA TYR A 183 -0.81 1.23 -6.80
C TYR A 183 -1.03 1.69 -5.35
N LEU A 184 -0.26 1.11 -4.44
CA LEU A 184 -0.14 1.51 -3.06
C LEU A 184 1.11 2.38 -2.92
N ALA A 185 0.94 3.69 -2.72
CA ALA A 185 2.03 4.64 -2.61
C ALA A 185 2.46 4.78 -1.15
N TYR A 186 3.78 4.73 -0.95
CA TYR A 186 4.48 4.97 0.30
C TYR A 186 5.41 6.16 0.07
N ASP A 187 4.91 7.35 0.36
CA ASP A 187 5.57 8.62 0.06
C ASP A 187 6.87 8.69 0.87
N ASP A 188 6.91 8.29 2.14
CA ASP A 188 8.14 8.25 2.97
C ASP A 188 9.31 7.46 2.35
N TYR A 189 9.03 6.56 1.40
CA TYR A 189 10.05 5.77 0.69
C TYR A 189 10.21 6.15 -0.78
N GLY A 190 9.40 7.08 -1.33
CA GLY A 190 9.37 7.37 -2.77
C GLY A 190 9.02 6.12 -3.60
N LEU A 191 8.12 5.28 -3.09
CA LEU A 191 7.85 3.94 -3.62
C LEU A 191 6.35 3.68 -3.77
N ALA A 192 5.93 3.19 -4.93
CA ALA A 192 4.57 2.73 -5.17
C ALA A 192 4.56 1.27 -5.61
N ILE A 193 3.78 0.43 -4.93
CA ILE A 193 3.66 -1.00 -5.22
C ILE A 193 2.40 -1.26 -6.04
N ARG A 194 2.56 -1.89 -7.21
CA ARG A 194 1.43 -2.30 -8.06
C ARG A 194 0.83 -3.59 -7.55
N ILE A 195 -0.47 -3.57 -7.27
CA ILE A 195 -1.23 -4.76 -6.87
C ILE A 195 -2.23 -5.11 -7.97
N SER A 196 -2.27 -6.39 -8.35
CA SER A 196 -3.30 -6.92 -9.26
C SER A 196 -3.50 -8.41 -9.00
N ASN A 197 -4.76 -8.85 -9.01
CA ASN A 197 -5.16 -10.22 -8.71
C ASN A 197 -4.58 -10.70 -7.36
N ASP A 198 -4.70 -9.86 -6.33
CA ASP A 198 -4.21 -10.13 -4.96
C ASP A 198 -2.71 -10.43 -4.86
N GLN A 199 -1.92 -9.94 -5.83
CA GLN A 199 -0.48 -10.15 -5.88
C GLN A 199 0.26 -8.87 -6.27
N VAL A 200 1.50 -8.75 -5.79
CA VAL A 200 2.47 -7.73 -6.22
C VAL A 200 2.86 -8.02 -7.68
N LYS A 201 2.62 -7.05 -8.57
CA LYS A 201 2.94 -7.18 -10.02
C LYS A 201 4.07 -6.29 -10.49
N GLY A 202 4.59 -5.45 -9.60
CA GLY A 202 5.65 -4.51 -9.91
C GLY A 202 5.64 -3.35 -8.94
N TRP A 203 6.47 -2.37 -9.25
CA TRP A 203 6.64 -1.17 -8.45
C TRP A 203 7.21 -0.03 -9.28
N PHE A 204 7.13 1.14 -8.68
CA PHE A 204 7.53 2.41 -9.25
C PHE A 204 8.24 3.23 -8.17
N LEU A 205 9.43 3.72 -8.47
CA LEU A 205 10.18 4.66 -7.66
C LEU A 205 9.96 6.07 -8.22
N TYR A 206 9.64 7.02 -7.33
CA TYR A 206 9.45 8.42 -7.67
C TYR A 206 10.06 9.33 -6.63
N ASP A 207 10.44 10.51 -7.10
CA ASP A 207 10.84 11.61 -6.23
C ASP A 207 9.59 12.31 -5.66
N ASN A 208 9.69 12.76 -4.41
CA ASN A 208 8.59 13.38 -3.66
C ASN A 208 8.53 14.89 -3.82
#